data_AF-A0A7C6QKT4-F1
#
_entry.id   AF-A0A7C6QKT4-F1
#
_cell.length_a   1.000
_cell.length_b   1.000
_cell.length_c   1.000
_cell.angle_alpha   90.00
_cell.angle_beta   90.00
_cell.angle_gamma   90.00
#
_symmetry.space_group_name_H-M   'P 1'
#
loop_
_entity.id
_entity.type
_entity.pdbx_description
1 polymer ?
#
loop_
_entity_poly.entity_id
_entity_poly.type
_entity_poly.pdbx_seq_one_letter_code
_entity_poly.pdbx_strand_id
1 'polypeptide(L)' 'MNPTDVIWQVSRRLQDDLETIANAVTELHPEKHKDIIDALHEVELLMHTQINILERLQRRYQAGGRF' A
#
# COMPACT_ATOMS: atom_id res chain seq x y z
N MET A 1 -4.05 1.62 22.37
CA MET A 1 -4.23 1.33 20.93
C MET A 1 -3.90 -0.13 20.73
N ASN A 2 -4.83 -0.92 20.19
CA ASN A 2 -4.62 -2.35 19.92
C ASN A 2 -3.69 -2.50 18.70
N PRO A 3 -2.76 -3.46 18.66
CA PRO A 3 -2.01 -3.77 17.45
C PRO A 3 -2.85 -3.88 16.17
N THR A 4 -4.09 -4.37 16.24
CA THR A 4 -5.01 -4.40 15.10
C THR A 4 -5.39 -3.00 14.60
N ASP A 5 -5.49 -2.02 15.51
CA ASP A 5 -5.77 -0.62 15.16
C ASP A 5 -4.57 -0.02 14.42
N VAL A 6 -3.35 -0.34 14.85
CA VAL A 6 -2.11 0.12 14.20
C VAL A 6 -2.02 -0.44 12.79
N ILE A 7 -2.26 -1.75 12.65
CA ILE A 7 -2.27 -2.42 11.34
C ILE A 7 -3.32 -1.79 10.42
N TRP A 8 -4.53 -1.56 10.93
CA TRP A 8 -5.58 -0.91 10.17
C TRP A 8 -5.19 0.50 9.71
N GLN A 9 -4.64 1.32 10.61
CA GLN A 9 -4.22 2.69 10.28
C GLN A 9 -3.14 2.70 9.18
N VAL A 10 -2.13 1.84 9.29
CA VAL A 10 -1.06 1.76 8.29
C VAL A 10 -1.59 1.23 6.96
N SER A 11 -2.39 0.17 6.97
CA SER A 11 -3.02 -0.36 5.76
C SER A 11 -3.90 0.68 5.07
N ARG A 12 -4.66 1.47 5.84
CA ARG A 12 -5.50 2.52 5.29
C ARG A 12 -4.67 3.60 4.62
N ARG A 13 -3.57 4.03 5.24
CA ARG A 13 -2.67 5.02 4.63
C ARG A 13 -2.06 4.53 3.32
N LEU A 14 -1.63 3.26 3.26
CA LEU A 14 -1.13 2.67 2.02
C LEU A 14 -2.20 2.63 0.92
N GLN A 15 -3.47 2.40 1.27
CA GLN A 15 -4.57 2.46 0.29
C GLN A 15 -4.81 3.89 -0.22
N ASP A 16 -4.79 4.89 0.65
CA ASP A 16 -4.95 6.30 0.25
C ASP A 16 -3.77 6.76 -0.63
N ASP A 17 -2.55 6.32 -0.31
CA ASP A 17 -1.35 6.61 -1.09
C ASP A 17 -1.39 5.89 -2.48
N LEU A 18 -1.95 4.67 -2.56
CA LEU A 18 -2.18 3.97 -3.84
C LEU A 18 -3.15 4.75 -4.75
N GLU A 19 -4.24 5.26 -4.19
CA GLU A 19 -5.20 6.10 -4.92
C GLU A 19 -4.53 7.40 -5.41
N THR A 20 -3.66 7.97 -4.57
CA THR A 20 -2.86 9.16 -4.94
C THR A 20 -1.94 8.88 -6.11
N ILE A 21 -1.25 7.73 -6.13
CA ILE A 21 -0.38 7.32 -7.24
C ILE A 21 -1.19 7.11 -8.51
N ALA A 22 -2.31 6.40 -8.43
CA ALA A 22 -3.18 6.15 -9.58
C ALA A 22 -3.64 7.47 -10.22
N ASN A 23 -4.07 8.43 -9.40
CA ASN A 23 -4.46 9.75 -9.88
C ASN A 23 -3.28 10.52 -10.49
N ALA A 24 -2.11 10.51 -9.83
CA ALA A 24 -0.92 11.20 -10.32
C ALA A 24 -0.46 10.67 -11.69
N VAL A 25 -0.56 9.36 -11.93
CA VAL A 25 -0.26 8.75 -13.23
C VAL A 25 -1.17 9.30 -14.33
N THR A 26 -2.45 9.56 -14.05
CA THR A 26 -3.38 10.12 -15.06
C THR A 26 -3.05 11.56 -15.48
N GLU A 27 -2.29 12.30 -14.67
CA GLU A 27 -1.88 13.67 -14.96
C GLU A 27 -0.58 13.74 -15.78
N LEU A 28 0.12 12.61 -15.97
CA LEU A 28 1.41 12.54 -16.65
C LEU A 28 1.26 12.26 -18.14
N HIS A 29 2.12 12.89 -18.94
CA HIS A 29 2.21 12.57 -20.36
C HIS A 29 2.89 11.20 -20.54
N PRO A 30 2.25 10.21 -21.20
CA PRO A 30 2.68 8.82 -21.20
C PRO A 30 4.07 8.60 -21.81
N GLU A 31 4.42 9.32 -22.88
CA GLU A 31 5.72 9.16 -23.54
C GLU A 31 6.83 10.03 -22.92
N LYS A 32 6.52 11.28 -22.54
CA LYS A 32 7.51 12.23 -22.02
C LYS A 32 7.93 11.93 -20.59
N HIS A 33 7.04 11.32 -19.81
CA HIS A 33 7.23 11.04 -18.38
C HIS A 33 7.22 9.53 -18.11
N LYS A 34 7.66 8.74 -19.09
CA LYS A 34 7.65 7.28 -19.00
C LYS A 34 8.45 6.77 -17.81
N ASP A 35 9.59 7.37 -17.53
CA ASP A 35 10.48 7.02 -16.42
C ASP A 35 9.81 7.13 -15.05
N ILE A 36 9.13 8.24 -14.78
CA ILE A 36 8.39 8.43 -13.53
C ILE A 36 7.14 7.56 -13.47
N ILE A 37 6.44 7.31 -14.59
CA ILE A 37 5.31 6.38 -14.63
C ILE A 37 5.77 4.95 -14.30
N ASP A 38 6.88 4.49 -14.88
CA ASP A 38 7.44 3.17 -14.61
C ASP A 38 7.86 3.06 -13.13
N ALA A 39 8.50 4.10 -12.57
CA ALA A 39 8.86 4.15 -11.15
C ALA A 39 7.64 4.15 -10.21
N LEU A 40 6.57 4.86 -10.57
CA LEU A 40 5.31 4.89 -9.79
C LEU A 40 4.63 3.52 -9.77
N HIS A 41 4.65 2.78 -10.89
CA HIS A 41 4.17 1.39 -10.91
C HIS A 41 5.00 0.46 -10.03
N GLU A 42 6.33 0.61 -10.00
CA GLU A 42 7.18 -0.17 -9.08
C GLU A 42 6.83 0.10 -7.61
N VAL A 43 6.59 1.37 -7.26
CA VAL A 43 6.14 1.77 -5.92
C VAL A 43 4.79 1.13 -5.58
N GLU A 44 3.82 1.16 -6.49
CA GLU A 44 2.51 0.52 -6.33
C GLU A 44 2.64 -0.98 -6.02
N LEU A 45 3.48 -1.72 -6.77
CA LEU A 45 3.74 -3.14 -6.54
C LEU A 45 4.33 -3.42 -5.15
N LEU A 46 5.24 -2.57 -4.69
CA LEU A 46 5.82 -2.68 -3.34
C LEU A 46 4.77 -2.40 -2.26
N MET A 47 3.89 -1.41 -2.47
CA MET A 47 2.80 -1.10 -1.54
C MET A 47 1.79 -2.25 -1.43
N HIS A 48 1.44 -2.90 -2.54
CA HIS A 48 0.63 -4.13 -2.49
C HIS A 48 1.29 -5.24 -1.65
N THR A 49 2.61 -5.40 -1.79
CA THR A 49 3.36 -6.35 -0.97
C THR A 49 3.32 -6.00 0.51
N GLN A 50 3.42 -4.71 0.85
CA GLN A 50 3.30 -4.22 2.23
C GLN A 50 1.89 -4.46 2.80
N ILE A 51 0.84 -4.17 2.04
CA ILE A 51 -0.55 -4.46 2.43
C ILE A 51 -0.73 -5.96 2.71
N ASN A 52 -0.23 -6.84 1.83
CA ASN A 52 -0.29 -8.29 2.03
C ASN A 52 0.42 -8.75 3.31
N ILE A 53 1.54 -8.11 3.68
CA ILE A 53 2.24 -8.39 4.95
C ILE A 53 1.35 -8.00 6.14
N LEU A 54 0.75 -6.81 6.08
CA LEU A 54 -0.13 -6.29 7.14
C LEU A 54 -1.38 -7.14 7.31
N GLU A 55 -2.03 -7.58 6.23
CA GLU A 55 -3.19 -8.48 6.28
C GLU A 55 -2.86 -9.84 6.89
N ARG A 56 -1.68 -10.40 6.57
CA ARG A 56 -1.21 -11.64 7.22
C ARG A 56 -0.99 -11.43 8.72
N LEU A 57 -0.42 -10.28 9.11
CA LEU A 57 -0.23 -9.94 10.51
C LEU A 57 -1.57 -9.75 11.23
N GLN A 58 -2.54 -9.08 10.60
CA GLN A 58 -3.89 -8.88 11.14
C GLN A 58 -4.59 -10.21 11.42
N ARG A 59 -4.52 -11.16 10.48
CA ARG A 59 -5.07 -12.51 10.65
C ARG A 59 -4.45 -13.24 11.85
N ARG A 60 -3.14 -13.07 12.11
CA ARG A 60 -2.48 -13.66 13.29
C ARG A 60 -3.00 -13.06 14.60
N TYR A 61 -3.18 -11.74 14.67
CA TYR A 61 -3.77 -11.09 15.84
C TYR A 61 -5.23 -11.51 16.07
N GLN A 62 -6.02 -11.64 15.01
CA GLN A 62 -7.42 -12.09 15.09
C GLN A 62 -7.55 -13.56 15.51
N ALA A 63 -6.62 -14.42 15.11
CA ALA A 63 -6.58 -15.83 15.49
C ALA A 63 -6.10 -16.10 16.92
N GLY A 64 -5.91 -15.05 17.74
CA GLY A 64 -5.41 -15.19 19.12
C GLY A 64 -3.93 -15.55 19.20
N GLY A 65 -3.14 -15.19 18.18
CA GLY A 65 -1.73 -15.54 18.07
C GLY A 65 -0.93 -15.15 19.31
N ARG A 66 -0.39 -16.16 20.00
CA ARG A 66 0.71 -16.00 20.96
C ARG A 66 1.97 -15.68 20.15
N PHE A 67 2.63 -14.59 20.51
CA PHE A 67 3.92 -14.17 19.96
C PHE A 67 5.06 -15.03 20.51
#